data_AF-A0A5J4PZE5-F1
#
_entry.id   AF-A0A5J4PZE5-F1
#
_cell.length_a   1.000
_cell.length_b   1.000
_cell.length_c   1.000
_cell.angle_alpha   90.00
_cell.angle_beta   90.00
_cell.angle_gamma   90.00
#
_symmetry.space_group_name_H-M   'P 1'
#
loop_
_entity.id
_entity.type
_entity.pdbx_description
1 polymer ?
#
loop_
_entity_poly.entity_id
_entity_poly.type
_entity_poly.pdbx_seq_one_letter_code
_entity_poly.pdbx_strand_id
1 'polypeptide(L)'
;VINEACHRCAVLKCYVTDACEGCFARPCQTNCPKKAISRVNGKAHIDQSLCIGCQLCLMNCPYGAIMKRKVPCMDNCPVDAISKDSKGHSTIDPEKCIHCGRCTIRCAFGAIVMPSQVVDVFRKIKQGKNVIAMLAPATMVQFGATVGQLRQAVLKLGFKEMVEVALGADNTSLNESAEFLAEVATGKQPLMTT
;
A
#
# COMPACT_ATOMS: atom_id res chain seq x y z
N VAL A 1 6.19 -8.99 -8.10
CA VAL A 1 5.49 -9.86 -7.13
C VAL A 1 6.11 -11.24 -7.23
N ILE A 2 6.43 -11.85 -6.10
CA ILE A 2 6.95 -13.22 -6.06
C ILE A 2 5.74 -14.15 -6.14
N ASN A 3 5.59 -14.84 -7.27
CA ASN A 3 4.38 -15.62 -7.55
C ASN A 3 4.23 -16.80 -6.60
N GLU A 4 5.35 -17.43 -6.24
CA GLU A 4 5.43 -18.59 -5.35
C GLU A 4 4.98 -18.24 -3.92
N ALA A 5 5.20 -17.00 -3.49
CA ALA A 5 4.76 -16.51 -2.18
C ALA A 5 3.34 -15.94 -2.20
N CYS A 6 2.76 -15.68 -3.38
CA CYS A 6 1.46 -15.05 -3.49
C CYS A 6 0.33 -16.05 -3.17
N HIS A 7 -0.39 -15.82 -2.07
CA HIS A 7 -1.53 -16.66 -1.64
C HIS A 7 -2.77 -16.58 -2.56
N ARG A 8 -2.76 -15.76 -3.62
CA ARG A 8 -3.90 -15.61 -4.55
C ARG A 8 -5.22 -15.30 -3.84
N CYS A 9 -5.18 -14.42 -2.84
CA CYS A 9 -6.35 -14.05 -2.04
C CYS A 9 -7.57 -13.76 -2.93
N ALA A 10 -8.65 -14.52 -2.78
CA ALA A 10 -9.87 -14.32 -3.57
C ALA A 10 -10.40 -12.88 -3.46
N VAL A 11 -10.84 -12.34 -4.60
CA VAL A 11 -11.21 -10.94 -4.79
C VAL A 11 -12.62 -10.66 -4.24
N LEU A 12 -12.76 -9.53 -3.55
CA LEU A 12 -13.98 -8.73 -3.29
C LEU A 12 -15.29 -9.52 -3.09
N LYS A 13 -15.26 -10.54 -2.25
CA LYS A 13 -16.43 -11.36 -1.93
C LYS A 13 -17.01 -10.97 -0.57
N CYS A 14 -18.34 -10.92 -0.49
CA CYS A 14 -19.07 -10.71 0.76
C CYS A 14 -19.37 -12.07 1.40
N TYR A 15 -19.10 -12.19 2.70
CA TYR A 15 -19.30 -13.41 3.47
C TYR A 15 -20.20 -13.10 4.66
N VAL A 16 -21.09 -14.03 4.97
CA VAL A 16 -21.92 -13.97 6.17
C VAL A 16 -21.16 -14.64 7.30
N THR A 17 -21.13 -13.99 8.46
CA THR A 17 -20.49 -14.49 9.68
C THR A 17 -21.52 -15.13 10.59
N ASP A 18 -21.04 -15.72 11.68
CA ASP A 18 -21.92 -16.35 12.66
C ASP A 18 -22.82 -15.37 13.41
N ALA A 19 -22.53 -14.06 13.35
CA ALA A 19 -23.36 -13.00 13.93
C ALA A 19 -24.69 -12.76 13.19
N CYS A 20 -24.99 -13.54 12.14
CA CYS A 20 -26.24 -13.39 11.40
C CYS A 20 -27.44 -13.89 12.21
N GLU A 21 -28.37 -12.98 12.50
CA GLU A 21 -29.62 -13.24 13.24
C GLU A 21 -30.77 -13.78 12.38
N GLY A 22 -30.55 -13.97 11.07
CA GLY A 22 -31.58 -14.57 10.20
C GLY A 22 -32.87 -13.76 10.09
N CYS A 23 -32.76 -12.43 10.06
CA CYS A 23 -33.88 -11.49 10.15
C CYS A 23 -35.05 -11.81 9.22
N PHE A 24 -36.28 -11.65 9.71
CA PHE A 24 -37.48 -11.89 8.91
C PHE A 24 -37.61 -10.95 7.70
N ALA A 25 -37.28 -9.67 7.87
CA ALA A 25 -37.37 -8.65 6.81
C ALA A 25 -36.27 -8.78 5.73
N ARG A 26 -35.20 -9.52 6.00
CA ARG A 26 -34.11 -9.87 5.06
C ARG A 26 -33.59 -8.69 4.20
N PRO A 27 -33.23 -7.54 4.81
CA PRO A 27 -32.81 -6.36 4.05
C PRO A 27 -31.56 -6.61 3.19
N CYS A 28 -30.67 -7.50 3.62
CA CYS A 28 -29.50 -7.91 2.86
C CYS A 28 -29.86 -8.66 1.56
N GLN A 29 -30.86 -9.54 1.61
CA GLN A 29 -31.33 -10.33 0.47
C GLN A 29 -32.16 -9.48 -0.49
N THR A 30 -33.13 -8.73 0.01
CA THR A 30 -34.05 -7.92 -0.80
C THR A 30 -33.32 -6.87 -1.63
N ASN A 31 -32.25 -6.28 -1.07
CA ASN A 31 -31.45 -5.26 -1.75
C ASN A 31 -30.28 -5.83 -2.56
N CYS A 32 -30.16 -7.15 -2.73
CA CYS A 32 -29.08 -7.73 -3.53
C CYS A 32 -29.41 -7.66 -5.03
N PRO A 33 -28.71 -6.83 -5.84
CA PRO A 33 -29.03 -6.65 -7.26
C PRO A 33 -28.81 -7.92 -8.09
N LYS A 34 -27.90 -8.79 -7.65
CA LYS A 34 -27.61 -10.08 -8.30
C LYS A 34 -28.40 -11.25 -7.74
N LYS A 35 -29.30 -11.01 -6.78
CA LYS A 35 -30.07 -12.05 -6.06
C LYS A 35 -29.17 -13.19 -5.54
N ALA A 36 -27.96 -12.83 -5.12
CA ALA A 36 -26.91 -13.77 -4.70
C ALA A 36 -27.11 -14.30 -3.27
N ILE A 37 -28.18 -13.92 -2.57
CA ILE A 37 -28.36 -14.24 -1.15
C ILE A 37 -29.57 -15.16 -0.98
N SER A 38 -29.34 -16.31 -0.37
CA SER A 38 -30.37 -17.29 0.00
C SER A 38 -30.39 -17.51 1.51
N ARG A 39 -31.34 -18.31 2.00
CA ARG A 39 -31.44 -18.69 3.41
C ARG A 39 -31.08 -20.16 3.57
N VAL A 40 -30.09 -20.45 4.40
CA VAL A 40 -29.63 -21.81 4.71
C VAL A 40 -29.54 -21.91 6.23
N ASN A 41 -30.19 -22.91 6.81
CA ASN A 41 -30.23 -23.13 8.27
C ASN A 41 -30.63 -21.88 9.07
N GLY A 42 -31.63 -21.14 8.58
CA GLY A 42 -32.13 -19.93 9.26
C GLY A 42 -31.29 -18.67 9.03
N LYS A 43 -30.04 -18.77 8.58
CA LYS A 43 -29.13 -17.65 8.33
C LYS A 43 -29.05 -17.27 6.85
N ALA A 44 -28.57 -16.06 6.58
CA ALA A 44 -28.25 -15.63 5.21
C ALA A 44 -27.03 -16.41 4.69
N HIS A 45 -27.06 -16.78 3.43
CA HIS A 45 -25.96 -17.43 2.72
C HIS A 45 -25.74 -16.71 1.39
N ILE A 46 -24.50 -16.29 1.13
CA ILE A 46 -24.15 -15.56 -0.10
C ILE A 46 -23.49 -16.53 -1.08
N ASP A 47 -24.13 -16.72 -2.23
CA ASP A 47 -23.56 -17.43 -3.37
C ASP A 47 -22.43 -16.61 -3.98
N GLN A 48 -21.22 -17.17 -3.88
CA GLN A 48 -19.98 -16.54 -4.32
C GLN A 48 -19.79 -16.55 -5.84
N SER A 49 -20.61 -17.30 -6.59
CA SER A 49 -20.63 -17.28 -8.05
C SER A 49 -21.42 -16.09 -8.61
N LEU A 50 -22.44 -15.64 -7.86
CA LEU A 50 -23.31 -14.52 -8.25
C LEU A 50 -22.89 -13.18 -7.62
N CYS A 51 -22.19 -13.22 -6.48
CA CYS A 51 -21.76 -12.03 -5.75
C CYS A 51 -20.73 -11.21 -6.54
N ILE A 52 -21.06 -9.94 -6.82
CA ILE A 52 -20.16 -8.96 -7.45
C ILE A 52 -19.44 -8.04 -6.45
N GLY A 53 -19.59 -8.26 -5.14
CA GLY A 53 -18.89 -7.47 -4.14
C GLY A 53 -19.35 -6.02 -3.97
N CYS A 54 -20.58 -5.69 -4.37
CA CYS A 54 -21.18 -4.34 -4.34
C CYS A 54 -21.47 -3.78 -2.94
N GLN A 55 -21.33 -4.58 -1.87
CA GLN A 55 -21.39 -4.16 -0.47
C GLN A 55 -22.76 -3.68 0.05
N LEU A 56 -23.82 -3.66 -0.78
CA LEU A 56 -25.17 -3.30 -0.32
C LEU A 56 -25.66 -4.17 0.85
N CYS A 57 -25.38 -5.48 0.80
CA CYS A 57 -25.73 -6.38 1.89
C CYS A 57 -24.98 -6.07 3.20
N LEU A 58 -23.73 -5.63 3.11
CA LEU A 58 -22.93 -5.19 4.25
C LEU A 58 -23.52 -3.90 4.85
N MET A 59 -23.83 -2.91 4.03
CA MET A 59 -24.41 -1.63 4.48
C MET A 59 -25.81 -1.80 5.10
N ASN A 60 -26.59 -2.74 4.57
CA ASN A 60 -27.96 -3.00 5.03
C ASN A 60 -28.05 -3.99 6.21
N CYS A 61 -26.92 -4.48 6.72
CA CYS A 61 -26.91 -5.40 7.86
C CYS A 61 -26.74 -4.61 9.17
N PRO A 62 -27.79 -4.45 10.00
CA PRO A 62 -27.69 -3.69 11.24
C PRO A 62 -26.80 -4.37 12.30
N TYR A 63 -26.61 -5.68 12.17
CA TYR A 63 -25.78 -6.49 13.08
C TYR A 63 -24.31 -6.56 12.68
N GLY A 64 -23.92 -5.97 11.54
CA GLY A 64 -22.55 -6.10 11.02
C GLY A 64 -22.16 -7.54 10.67
N ALA A 65 -23.13 -8.43 10.47
CA ALA A 65 -22.92 -9.86 10.25
C ALA A 65 -22.40 -10.23 8.85
N ILE A 66 -22.18 -9.25 7.99
CA ILE A 66 -21.69 -9.45 6.62
C ILE A 66 -20.38 -8.69 6.48
N MET A 67 -19.31 -9.42 6.20
CA MET A 67 -17.99 -8.85 5.98
C MET A 67 -17.57 -8.96 4.52
N LYS A 68 -16.81 -7.98 4.03
CA LYS A 68 -16.15 -8.06 2.72
C LYS A 68 -14.71 -8.48 2.93
N ARG A 69 -14.31 -9.60 2.30
CA ARG A 69 -12.91 -10.00 2.31
C ARG A 69 -12.12 -9.06 1.40
N LYS A 70 -11.22 -8.29 2.00
CA LYS A 70 -10.31 -7.39 1.30
C LYS A 70 -9.06 -8.14 0.84
N VAL A 71 -8.51 -7.73 -0.29
CA VAL A 71 -7.19 -8.17 -0.75
C VAL A 71 -6.22 -7.07 -0.34
N PRO A 72 -5.34 -7.28 0.67
CA PRO A 72 -4.59 -6.19 1.30
C PRO A 72 -3.78 -5.33 0.34
N CYS A 73 -3.14 -5.95 -0.67
CA CYS A 73 -2.35 -5.22 -1.65
C CYS A 73 -3.21 -4.33 -2.56
N MET A 74 -4.36 -4.81 -3.02
CA MET A 74 -5.29 -4.04 -3.85
C MET A 74 -5.98 -2.94 -3.03
N ASP A 75 -6.48 -3.28 -1.84
CA ASP A 75 -7.22 -2.35 -0.96
C ASP A 75 -6.36 -1.16 -0.48
N ASN A 76 -5.03 -1.33 -0.44
CA ASN A 76 -4.10 -0.28 -0.01
C ASN A 76 -3.39 0.43 -1.19
N CYS A 77 -3.74 0.12 -2.44
CA CYS A 77 -3.18 0.80 -3.61
C CYS A 77 -3.97 2.09 -3.88
N PRO A 78 -3.37 3.29 -3.72
CA PRO A 78 -4.10 4.55 -3.90
C PRO A 78 -4.40 4.90 -5.36
N VAL A 79 -3.81 4.16 -6.30
CA VAL A 79 -3.84 4.42 -7.75
C VAL A 79 -4.37 3.21 -8.53
N ASP A 80 -4.94 2.22 -7.84
CA ASP A 80 -5.52 1.00 -8.42
C ASP A 80 -4.60 0.28 -9.44
N ALA A 81 -3.30 0.30 -9.19
CA ALA A 81 -2.28 -0.31 -10.05
C ALA A 81 -2.18 -1.84 -9.88
N ILE A 82 -2.95 -2.47 -8.99
CA ILE A 82 -2.82 -3.91 -8.68
C ILE A 82 -4.05 -4.67 -9.15
N SER A 83 -3.82 -5.65 -10.02
CA SER A 83 -4.84 -6.54 -10.57
C SER A 83 -4.49 -8.01 -10.31
N LYS A 84 -5.27 -8.95 -10.86
CA LYS A 84 -4.94 -10.38 -10.83
C LYS A 84 -4.73 -10.93 -12.23
N ASP A 85 -3.76 -11.82 -12.36
CA ASP A 85 -3.54 -12.61 -13.58
C ASP A 85 -4.56 -13.75 -13.72
N SER A 86 -4.48 -14.48 -14.84
CA SER A 86 -5.32 -15.65 -15.11
C SER A 86 -5.18 -16.80 -14.11
N LYS A 87 -4.07 -16.84 -13.35
CA LYS A 87 -3.79 -17.83 -12.31
C LYS A 87 -4.17 -17.32 -10.91
N GLY A 88 -4.69 -16.10 -10.78
CA GLY A 88 -5.11 -15.47 -9.54
C GLY A 88 -3.99 -14.79 -8.74
N HIS A 89 -2.75 -14.75 -9.25
CA HIS A 89 -1.66 -13.99 -8.62
C HIS A 89 -1.90 -12.50 -8.77
N SER A 90 -1.43 -11.73 -7.80
CA SER A 90 -1.46 -10.28 -7.91
C SER A 90 -0.37 -9.78 -8.87
N THR A 91 -0.75 -8.94 -9.82
CA THR A 91 0.13 -8.26 -10.77
C THR A 91 0.08 -6.76 -10.56
N ILE A 92 1.19 -6.08 -10.78
CA ILE A 92 1.30 -4.63 -10.64
C ILE A 92 1.51 -4.04 -12.02
N ASP A 93 0.65 -3.10 -12.40
CA ASP A 93 0.77 -2.29 -13.61
C ASP A 93 1.87 -1.23 -13.38
N PRO A 94 3.00 -1.31 -14.10
CA PRO A 94 4.11 -0.38 -13.91
C PRO A 94 3.78 1.04 -14.36
N GLU A 95 2.83 1.25 -15.27
CA GLU A 95 2.48 2.58 -15.77
C GLU A 95 1.64 3.37 -14.76
N LYS A 96 0.85 2.66 -13.93
CA LYS A 96 0.05 3.27 -12.85
C LYS A 96 0.78 3.32 -11.52
N CYS A 97 1.77 2.46 -11.32
CA CYS A 97 2.42 2.30 -10.02
C CYS A 97 3.28 3.53 -9.66
N ILE A 98 2.89 4.24 -8.60
CA ILE A 98 3.67 5.36 -8.03
C ILE A 98 4.75 4.92 -7.01
N HIS A 99 5.06 3.63 -6.95
CA HIS A 99 6.09 3.06 -6.06
C HIS A 99 5.99 3.41 -4.56
N CYS A 100 4.80 3.73 -4.05
CA CYS A 100 4.59 4.14 -2.65
C CYS A 100 4.83 3.05 -1.58
N GLY A 101 5.05 1.79 -1.96
CA GLY A 101 5.38 0.70 -1.03
C GLY A 101 4.25 0.21 -0.10
N ARG A 102 3.06 0.81 -0.13
CA ARG A 102 1.92 0.41 0.75
C ARG A 102 1.54 -1.06 0.62
N CYS A 103 1.53 -1.58 -0.60
CA CYS A 103 1.22 -2.98 -0.88
C CYS A 103 2.27 -3.95 -0.34
N THR A 104 3.54 -3.53 -0.28
CA THR A 104 4.65 -4.29 0.32
C THR A 104 4.43 -4.47 1.82
N ILE A 105 4.16 -3.38 2.54
CA ILE A 105 3.96 -3.38 3.99
C ILE A 105 2.71 -4.18 4.40
N ARG A 106 1.65 -4.12 3.57
CA ARG A 106 0.35 -4.74 3.88
C ARG A 106 0.25 -6.21 3.46
N CYS A 107 1.20 -6.72 2.69
CA CYS A 107 1.19 -8.10 2.26
C CYS A 107 1.66 -9.01 3.40
N ALA A 108 0.72 -9.65 4.11
CA ALA A 108 1.04 -10.60 5.19
C ALA A 108 1.86 -11.82 4.73
N PHE A 109 1.90 -12.10 3.42
CA PHE A 109 2.66 -13.21 2.84
C PHE A 109 4.07 -12.81 2.38
N GLY A 110 4.44 -11.52 2.45
CA GLY A 110 5.72 -11.04 1.92
C GLY A 110 5.88 -11.22 0.40
N ALA A 111 4.79 -11.46 -0.34
CA ALA A 111 4.83 -11.75 -1.77
C ALA A 111 5.12 -10.51 -2.63
N ILE A 112 4.85 -9.32 -2.11
CA ILE A 112 5.16 -8.06 -2.78
C ILE A 112 6.36 -7.46 -2.07
N VAL A 113 7.44 -7.27 -2.82
CA VAL A 113 8.70 -6.72 -2.33
C VAL A 113 9.14 -5.58 -3.25
N MET A 114 9.81 -4.59 -2.67
CA MET A 114 10.50 -3.58 -3.48
C MET A 114 11.84 -4.14 -3.96
N PRO A 115 12.25 -3.88 -5.20
CA PRO A 115 13.57 -4.24 -5.67
C PRO A 115 14.64 -3.64 -4.77
N SER A 116 15.57 -4.47 -4.29
CA SER A 116 16.68 -4.03 -3.45
C SER A 116 17.92 -3.77 -4.31
N GLN A 117 18.59 -2.65 -4.05
CA GLN A 117 19.87 -2.28 -4.70
C GLN A 117 21.08 -2.61 -3.82
N VAL A 118 20.90 -3.39 -2.75
CA VAL A 118 21.94 -3.67 -1.76
C VAL A 118 23.18 -4.34 -2.37
N VAL A 119 22.97 -5.27 -3.32
CA VAL A 119 24.06 -5.98 -3.99
C VAL A 119 24.90 -5.03 -4.85
N ASP A 120 24.26 -4.10 -5.56
CA ASP A 120 24.95 -3.14 -6.41
C ASP A 120 25.78 -2.15 -5.59
N VAL A 121 25.24 -1.71 -4.45
CA VAL A 121 25.96 -0.87 -3.48
C VAL A 121 27.18 -1.60 -2.94
N PHE A 122 27.03 -2.84 -2.45
CA PHE A 122 28.16 -3.64 -1.94
C PHE A 122 29.23 -3.88 -3.01
N ARG A 123 28.82 -4.14 -4.26
CA ARG A 123 29.77 -4.32 -5.37
C ARG A 123 30.58 -3.05 -5.62
N LYS A 124 29.95 -1.87 -5.62
CA LYS A 124 30.63 -0.58 -5.81
C LYS A 124 31.62 -0.29 -4.67
N ILE A 125 31.25 -0.58 -3.42
CA ILE A 125 32.15 -0.46 -2.26
C ILE A 125 33.36 -1.38 -2.42
N LYS A 126 33.15 -2.66 -2.75
CA LYS A 126 34.25 -3.62 -2.97
C LYS A 126 35.19 -3.26 -4.13
N GLN A 127 34.69 -2.54 -5.13
CA GLN A 127 35.51 -2.03 -6.25
C GLN A 127 36.37 -0.81 -5.86
N GLY A 128 36.34 -0.37 -4.59
CA GLY A 128 37.08 0.81 -4.14
C GLY A 128 36.49 2.14 -4.63
N LYS A 129 35.24 2.15 -5.11
CA LYS A 129 34.57 3.40 -5.51
C LYS A 129 34.20 4.20 -4.26
N ASN A 130 34.26 5.52 -4.39
CA ASN A 130 33.78 6.44 -3.37
C ASN A 130 32.24 6.42 -3.33
N VAL A 131 31.65 5.57 -2.49
CA VAL A 131 30.20 5.50 -2.29
C VAL A 131 29.83 6.30 -1.05
N ILE A 132 28.98 7.31 -1.22
CA ILE A 132 28.48 8.18 -0.16
C ILE A 132 27.04 7.77 0.15
N ALA A 133 26.71 7.62 1.43
CA ALA A 133 25.34 7.36 1.87
C ALA A 133 24.61 8.69 2.09
N MET A 134 23.46 8.85 1.47
CA MET A 134 22.56 9.97 1.73
C MET A 134 21.35 9.45 2.53
N LEU A 135 21.23 9.87 3.79
CA LEU A 135 20.15 9.40 4.67
C LEU A 135 19.01 10.41 4.75
N ALA A 136 17.78 9.91 4.63
CA ALA A 136 16.57 10.71 4.81
C ALA A 136 16.37 11.10 6.29
N PRO A 137 15.71 12.23 6.59
CA PRO A 137 15.47 12.66 7.98
C PRO A 137 14.75 11.61 8.84
N ALA A 138 13.83 10.84 8.24
CA ALA A 138 13.08 9.78 8.90
C ALA A 138 13.97 8.66 9.48
N THR A 139 15.20 8.51 8.99
CA THR A 139 16.15 7.47 9.41
C THR A 139 16.46 7.57 10.91
N MET A 140 16.59 8.79 11.45
CA MET A 140 16.88 9.01 12.87
C MET A 140 15.78 8.44 13.77
N VAL A 141 14.52 8.71 13.42
CA VAL A 141 13.35 8.25 14.17
C VAL A 141 13.17 6.75 14.00
N GLN A 142 13.36 6.23 12.78
CA GLN A 142 13.21 4.80 12.49
C GLN A 142 14.16 3.93 13.31
N PHE A 143 15.40 4.38 13.53
CA PHE A 143 16.41 3.61 14.27
C PHE A 143 16.59 4.05 15.72
N GLY A 144 15.92 5.12 16.17
CA GLY A 144 16.09 5.65 17.53
C GLY A 144 17.54 6.01 17.86
N ALA A 145 18.32 6.44 16.87
CA ALA A 145 19.76 6.66 16.97
C ALA A 145 20.13 8.11 16.64
N THR A 146 21.23 8.59 17.25
CA THR A 146 21.75 9.93 16.95
C THR A 146 22.46 9.95 15.60
N VAL A 147 22.57 11.13 14.99
CA VAL A 147 23.31 11.33 13.73
C VAL A 147 24.75 10.81 13.82
N GLY A 148 25.41 11.01 14.96
CA GLY A 148 26.77 10.51 15.19
C GLY A 148 26.84 8.98 15.17
N GLN A 149 25.89 8.30 15.81
CA GLN A 149 25.80 6.83 15.80
C GLN A 149 25.55 6.30 14.39
N LEU A 150 24.62 6.92 13.65
CA LEU A 150 24.34 6.56 12.26
C LEU A 150 25.56 6.79 11.36
N ARG A 151 26.26 7.92 11.50
CA ARG A 151 27.49 8.22 10.73
C ARG A 151 28.54 7.15 10.97
N GLN A 152 28.80 6.79 12.22
CA GLN A 152 29.78 5.76 12.55
C GLN A 152 29.36 4.38 12.02
N ALA A 153 28.08 4.03 12.09
CA ALA A 153 27.58 2.78 11.52
C ALA A 153 27.77 2.73 10.00
N VAL A 154 27.43 3.79 9.28
CA VAL A 154 27.59 3.91 7.83
C VAL A 154 29.06 3.81 7.41
N LEU A 155 29.97 4.49 8.12
CA LEU A 155 31.41 4.40 7.85
C LEU A 155 31.94 2.98 8.09
N LYS A 156 31.50 2.31 9.17
CA LYS A 156 31.86 0.90 9.45
C LYS A 156 31.34 -0.06 8.38
N LEU A 157 30.24 0.26 7.70
CA LEU A 157 29.72 -0.52 6.56
C LEU A 157 30.55 -0.36 5.29
N GLY A 158 31.54 0.54 5.27
CA GLY A 158 32.46 0.76 4.14
C GLY A 158 32.06 1.90 3.21
N PHE A 159 31.05 2.70 3.55
CA PHE A 159 30.79 3.95 2.85
C PHE A 159 31.89 4.96 3.17
N LYS A 160 32.22 5.82 2.19
CA LYS A 160 33.23 6.86 2.38
C LYS A 160 32.76 7.97 3.31
N GLU A 161 31.49 8.32 3.20
CA GLU A 161 30.88 9.41 3.96
C GLU A 161 29.36 9.21 4.08
N MET A 162 28.78 9.86 5.09
CA MET A 162 27.34 10.02 5.27
C MET A 162 26.96 11.50 5.16
N VAL A 163 25.97 11.80 4.33
CA VAL A 163 25.35 13.13 4.16
C VAL A 163 23.87 13.02 4.47
N GLU A 164 23.28 14.09 5.02
CA GLU A 164 21.85 14.14 5.30
C GLU A 164 21.08 14.75 4.12
N VAL A 165 19.95 14.14 3.76
CA VAL A 165 19.06 14.66 2.71
C VAL A 165 18.38 15.97 3.13
N ALA A 166 18.34 16.29 4.44
CA ALA A 166 17.80 17.56 4.96
C ALA A 166 18.46 18.80 4.34
N LEU A 167 19.77 18.75 4.05
CA LEU A 167 20.46 19.82 3.34
C LEU A 167 19.88 20.06 1.93
N GLY A 168 19.44 18.98 1.28
CA GLY A 168 18.70 19.07 0.02
C GLY A 168 17.32 19.69 0.22
N ALA A 169 16.62 19.33 1.30
CA ALA A 169 15.31 19.88 1.63
C ALA A 169 15.34 21.38 1.96
N ASP A 170 16.41 21.87 2.60
CA ASP A 170 16.62 23.31 2.82
C ASP A 170 16.73 24.06 1.48
N ASN A 171 17.52 23.51 0.54
CA ASN A 171 17.63 24.07 -0.80
C ASN A 171 16.30 24.02 -1.55
N THR A 172 15.55 22.92 -1.46
CA THR A 172 14.20 22.82 -2.04
C THR A 172 13.30 23.89 -1.45
N SER A 173 13.31 24.08 -0.12
CA SER A 173 12.46 25.07 0.55
C SER A 173 12.75 26.50 0.09
N LEU A 174 14.02 26.86 -0.09
CA LEU A 174 14.40 28.18 -0.63
C LEU A 174 13.88 28.40 -2.04
N ASN A 175 14.01 27.40 -2.92
CA ASN A 175 13.56 27.48 -4.30
C ASN A 175 12.03 27.49 -4.41
N GLU A 176 11.33 26.58 -3.72
CA GLU A 176 9.86 26.52 -3.68
C GLU A 176 9.27 27.79 -3.06
N SER A 177 9.93 28.40 -2.07
CA SER A 177 9.48 29.67 -1.48
C SER A 177 9.55 30.82 -2.49
N ALA A 178 10.62 30.87 -3.30
CA ALA A 178 10.75 31.87 -4.35
C ALA A 178 9.71 31.67 -5.46
N GLU A 179 9.49 30.42 -5.90
CA GLU A 179 8.44 30.06 -6.85
C GLU A 179 7.05 30.40 -6.32
N PHE A 180 6.79 30.11 -5.05
CA PHE A 180 5.52 30.40 -4.40
C PHE A 180 5.16 31.89 -4.49
N LEU A 181 6.11 32.77 -4.17
CA LEU A 181 5.89 34.22 -4.24
C LEU A 181 5.63 34.70 -5.67
N ALA A 182 6.32 34.12 -6.65
CA ALA A 182 6.21 34.53 -8.06
C ALA A 182 4.91 34.05 -8.72
N GLU A 183 4.51 32.80 -8.48
CA GLU A 183 3.50 32.11 -9.28
C GLU A 183 2.25 31.71 -8.48
N VAL A 184 2.41 31.27 -7.23
CA VAL A 184 1.28 30.80 -6.42
C VAL A 184 0.55 31.96 -5.76
N ALA A 185 1.28 32.87 -5.11
CA ALA A 185 0.71 34.04 -4.45
C ALA A 185 0.05 35.02 -5.44
N THR A 186 0.50 35.02 -6.70
CA THR A 186 -0.08 35.83 -7.79
C THR A 186 -1.28 35.14 -8.45
N GLY A 187 -1.60 33.90 -8.07
CA GLY A 187 -2.75 33.14 -8.58
C GLY A 187 -2.52 32.51 -9.95
N LYS A 188 -1.29 32.48 -10.48
CA LYS A 188 -0.98 31.86 -11.78
C LYS A 188 -1.04 30.34 -11.72
N GLN A 189 -0.72 29.74 -10.57
CA GLN A 189 -0.83 28.29 -10.35
C GLN A 189 -1.27 27.95 -8.92
N PRO A 190 -1.92 26.79 -8.70
CA PRO A 190 -2.21 26.30 -7.35
C PRO A 190 -0.93 25.82 -6.65
N LEU A 191 -0.92 25.84 -5.31
CA LEU A 191 0.18 25.26 -4.52
C LEU A 191 0.19 23.74 -4.66
N MET A 192 1.29 23.19 -5.16
CA MET A 192 1.60 21.75 -5.14
C MET A 192 3.11 21.58 -4.96
N THR A 193 3.54 20.80 -3.99
CA THR A 193 4.95 20.44 -3.80
C THR A 193 5.36 19.36 -4.80
N THR A 194 6.63 19.35 -5.22
CA THR A 194 7.17 18.36 -6.18
C THR A 194 8.28 17.49 -5.61
#